data_AF-A0A254S2R7-F1
#
_entry.id   AF-A0A254S2R7-F1
#
_cell.length_a   1.000
_cell.length_b   1.000
_cell.length_c   1.000
_cell.angle_alpha   90.00
_cell.angle_beta   90.00
_cell.angle_gamma   90.00
#
_symmetry.space_group_name_H-M   'P 1'
#
loop_
_entity.id
_entity.type
_entity.pdbx_description
1 polymer ?
#
loop_
_entity_poly.entity_id
_entity_poly.type
_entity_poly.pdbx_seq_one_letter_code
_entity_poly.pdbx_strand_id
1 'polypeptide(L)'
;MEMKKIFLTCVVLALGLVACDDSTSANGSSGDENPAEESSSSVIPSEVEGSSSSVTSSSSVESSSSVVSSSSEKSSSSVASSSSVKSGSSVADKANWAYLNPSIDYGEFTDARDGQVYKTIEICDKENKNCQTWMAQNLNYAYTGVAFDNGYYTSDSISWCYDDDPSNCATYGRLYTWAAAVDSVAIYKNYGEECGYGKSCTRFSASALATAPVRGVCPSGWHLPSNAEWGALYTNVGGASYAGQKLKANTSLWTSYSGVTNDDSFGFSVLPAGGRNYYGYFYGQGDYADFWSSTDYEYSSSYAWYQSFHYNNGYAEQDYYGNYGKNNAFSVRCLKD
;
A
#
# COMPACT_ATOMS: atom_id res chain seq x y z
N MET A 1 1.89 -31.42 53.13
CA MET A 1 2.32 -30.13 53.72
C MET A 1 3.84 -30.17 53.78
N GLU A 2 4.53 -29.62 52.79
CA GLU A 2 5.93 -29.14 52.90
C GLU A 2 6.28 -28.39 51.60
N MET A 3 6.77 -27.16 51.73
CA MET A 3 7.12 -26.30 50.59
C MET A 3 8.61 -26.40 50.28
N LYS A 4 8.96 -26.79 49.05
CA LYS A 4 10.32 -26.61 48.55
C LYS A 4 10.56 -25.11 48.28
N LYS A 5 11.35 -24.47 49.14
CA LYS A 5 11.89 -23.14 48.89
C LYS A 5 13.02 -23.24 47.87
N ILE A 6 12.92 -22.50 46.76
CA ILE A 6 14.04 -22.26 45.85
C ILE A 6 14.51 -20.83 46.11
N PHE A 7 15.80 -20.66 46.39
CA PHE A 7 16.41 -19.36 46.66
C PHE A 7 16.57 -18.56 45.36
N LEU A 8 16.12 -17.31 45.37
CA LEU A 8 16.35 -16.33 44.32
C LEU A 8 17.60 -15.50 44.70
N THR A 9 18.69 -15.65 43.95
CA THR A 9 19.93 -14.90 44.19
C THR A 9 19.93 -13.63 43.35
N CYS A 10 19.57 -12.49 43.94
CA CYS A 10 19.64 -11.19 43.26
C CYS A 10 21.10 -10.73 43.12
N VAL A 11 21.59 -10.64 41.88
CA VAL A 11 22.87 -9.97 41.58
C VAL A 11 22.61 -8.49 41.37
N VAL A 12 23.02 -7.66 42.33
CA VAL A 12 22.98 -6.20 42.21
C VAL A 12 24.25 -5.75 41.48
N LEU A 13 24.09 -5.29 40.25
CA LEU A 13 25.18 -4.73 39.43
C LEU A 13 25.12 -3.20 39.52
N ALA A 14 26.00 -2.63 40.35
CA ALA A 14 26.16 -1.19 40.44
C ALA A 14 27.14 -0.70 39.36
N LEU A 15 26.67 0.20 38.49
CA LEU A 15 27.51 0.95 37.56
C LEU A 15 27.24 2.44 37.77
N GLY A 16 28.32 3.21 37.93
CA GLY A 16 28.26 4.59 38.39
C GLY A 16 27.81 5.56 37.30
N LEU A 17 27.00 6.54 37.70
CA LEU A 17 26.71 7.72 36.89
C LEU A 17 27.86 8.71 37.01
N VAL A 18 28.53 8.99 35.90
CA VAL A 18 29.43 10.14 35.76
C VAL A 18 28.57 11.37 35.51
N ALA A 19 28.73 12.41 36.32
CA ALA A 19 28.13 13.71 36.07
C ALA A 19 29.00 14.51 35.09
N CYS A 20 28.39 15.02 34.02
CA CYS A 20 28.96 16.07 33.19
C CYS A 20 28.19 17.36 33.45
N ASP A 21 28.92 18.36 33.92
CA ASP A 21 28.51 19.76 34.04
C ASP A 21 28.89 20.46 32.73
N ASP A 22 28.00 21.30 32.18
CA ASP A 22 28.35 22.25 31.11
C ASP A 22 27.38 23.45 31.10
N SER A 23 27.59 24.33 32.08
CA SER A 23 27.72 25.80 31.89
C SER A 23 27.05 26.43 30.65
N THR A 24 25.81 26.93 30.81
CA THR A 24 25.22 27.87 29.86
C THR A 24 25.94 29.23 29.87
N SER A 25 26.53 29.62 28.73
CA SER A 25 27.13 30.95 28.55
C SER A 25 26.31 31.80 27.56
N ALA A 26 25.79 32.93 28.03
CA ALA A 26 25.06 33.89 27.20
C ALA A 26 25.96 35.07 26.78
N ASN A 27 25.86 35.48 25.52
CA ASN A 27 26.33 36.76 24.99
C ASN A 27 25.59 37.01 23.65
N GLY A 28 25.15 38.21 23.25
CA GLY A 28 25.20 39.52 23.91
C GLY A 28 25.53 40.63 22.90
N SER A 29 24.64 41.62 22.75
CA SER A 29 24.80 42.87 21.96
C SER A 29 24.74 42.73 20.41
N SER A 30 23.74 43.31 19.74
CA SER A 30 23.64 44.71 19.22
C SER A 30 24.41 44.92 17.90
N GLY A 31 23.88 45.60 16.88
CA GLY A 31 22.60 46.28 16.65
C GLY A 31 22.68 47.01 15.30
N ASP A 32 21.59 47.62 14.82
CA ASP A 32 21.59 48.94 14.16
C ASP A 32 20.19 49.30 13.60
N GLU A 33 20.00 50.58 13.33
CA GLU A 33 18.70 51.24 13.31
C GLU A 33 18.12 51.53 11.90
N ASN A 34 16.83 51.89 11.92
CA ASN A 34 15.97 52.39 10.84
C ASN A 34 16.54 53.72 10.24
N PRO A 35 16.08 54.25 9.08
CA PRO A 35 14.70 54.76 8.97
C PRO A 35 13.96 54.65 7.61
N ALA A 36 12.63 54.51 7.74
CA ALA A 36 11.50 55.11 7.01
C ALA A 36 11.68 55.97 5.73
N GLU A 37 10.73 55.84 4.79
CA GLU A 37 9.58 56.76 4.54
C GLU A 37 8.40 55.89 3.99
N GLU A 38 7.10 56.07 4.30
CA GLU A 38 6.19 57.22 4.04
C GLU A 38 6.18 57.62 2.54
N SER A 39 5.09 57.94 1.81
CA SER A 39 3.63 57.89 1.99
C SER A 39 2.99 58.06 0.57
N SER A 40 1.70 57.94 0.24
CA SER A 40 0.44 57.56 0.92
C SER A 40 -0.68 57.37 -0.15
N SER A 41 -1.87 56.86 0.25
CA SER A 41 -3.19 57.19 -0.35
C SER A 41 -3.51 56.74 -1.81
N SER A 42 -4.77 56.54 -2.27
CA SER A 42 -6.09 56.48 -1.62
C SER A 42 -7.19 55.96 -2.59
N VAL A 43 -8.18 55.25 -2.03
CA VAL A 43 -9.64 55.36 -2.29
C VAL A 43 -10.25 55.01 -3.69
N ILE A 44 -11.32 54.21 -3.64
CA ILE A 44 -12.23 53.78 -4.73
C ILE A 44 -13.16 54.94 -5.19
N PRO A 45 -13.87 54.86 -6.33
CA PRO A 45 -15.28 54.44 -6.21
C PRO A 45 -15.91 53.66 -7.39
N SER A 46 -16.84 52.76 -7.02
CA SER A 46 -18.12 52.41 -7.68
C SER A 46 -18.22 52.04 -9.18
N GLU A 47 -18.60 50.78 -9.40
CA GLU A 47 -19.82 50.31 -10.09
C GLU A 47 -20.36 51.05 -11.34
N VAL A 48 -20.59 50.27 -12.41
CA VAL A 48 -21.74 50.44 -13.32
C VAL A 48 -22.35 49.08 -13.71
N GLU A 49 -23.68 49.03 -13.63
CA GLU A 49 -24.62 47.97 -14.05
C GLU A 49 -24.58 47.63 -15.55
N GLY A 50 -25.14 46.47 -15.95
CA GLY A 50 -25.48 46.26 -17.37
C GLY A 50 -25.71 44.84 -17.92
N SER A 51 -26.88 44.23 -17.65
CA SER A 51 -27.70 43.40 -18.58
C SER A 51 -27.05 42.27 -19.43
N SER A 52 -27.40 40.98 -19.25
CA SER A 52 -28.67 40.29 -19.61
C SER A 52 -28.87 39.91 -21.10
N SER A 53 -28.73 38.61 -21.42
CA SER A 53 -29.62 37.74 -22.25
C SER A 53 -28.82 36.47 -22.64
N SER A 54 -29.25 35.21 -22.44
CA SER A 54 -30.51 34.48 -22.65
C SER A 54 -30.90 34.24 -24.13
N VAL A 55 -30.66 33.01 -24.61
CA VAL A 55 -31.45 32.32 -25.64
C VAL A 55 -31.49 30.82 -25.38
N THR A 56 -32.62 30.20 -25.71
CA THR A 56 -33.01 28.81 -25.42
C THR A 56 -33.27 28.02 -26.71
N SER A 57 -33.26 26.68 -26.62
CA SER A 57 -34.10 25.65 -27.34
C SER A 57 -33.29 24.34 -27.53
N SER A 58 -33.68 23.08 -27.26
CA SER A 58 -34.95 22.36 -26.98
C SER A 58 -35.52 21.52 -28.15
N SER A 59 -35.31 20.18 -28.11
CA SER A 59 -36.09 19.06 -28.73
C SER A 59 -35.23 17.76 -28.69
N SER A 60 -35.57 16.55 -28.20
CA SER A 60 -36.82 15.74 -28.13
C SER A 60 -37.30 15.26 -29.53
N VAL A 61 -37.66 14.00 -29.87
CA VAL A 61 -38.03 12.75 -29.13
C VAL A 61 -37.92 11.46 -30.01
N GLU A 62 -37.83 10.28 -29.35
CA GLU A 62 -38.47 8.95 -29.62
C GLU A 62 -38.47 8.17 -30.96
N SER A 63 -38.17 6.86 -30.84
CA SER A 63 -38.94 5.66 -31.30
C SER A 63 -38.00 4.46 -31.60
N SER A 64 -37.96 3.33 -30.86
CA SER A 64 -38.96 2.27 -30.61
C SER A 64 -39.27 1.33 -31.80
N SER A 65 -38.80 0.08 -31.75
CA SER A 65 -39.50 -1.13 -32.25
C SER A 65 -38.89 -2.44 -31.71
N SER A 66 -39.72 -3.47 -31.55
CA SER A 66 -39.40 -4.77 -30.91
C SER A 66 -39.95 -5.95 -31.71
N VAL A 67 -39.35 -7.15 -31.61
CA VAL A 67 -39.95 -8.43 -32.08
C VAL A 67 -39.49 -9.67 -31.29
N VAL A 68 -40.35 -10.70 -31.35
CA VAL A 68 -40.38 -11.99 -30.63
C VAL A 68 -40.57 -13.15 -31.64
N SER A 69 -40.37 -14.45 -31.41
CA SER A 69 -39.88 -15.24 -30.25
C SER A 69 -39.54 -16.67 -30.72
N SER A 70 -38.93 -17.51 -29.85
CA SER A 70 -38.95 -19.01 -29.90
C SER A 70 -38.31 -19.70 -31.14
N SER A 71 -37.93 -20.99 -31.16
CA SER A 71 -38.06 -22.13 -30.23
C SER A 71 -37.00 -23.22 -30.50
N SER A 72 -36.89 -24.16 -29.56
CA SER A 72 -36.17 -25.45 -29.55
C SER A 72 -36.29 -26.37 -30.78
N GLU A 73 -35.31 -27.25 -30.99
CA GLU A 73 -35.49 -28.72 -30.97
C GLU A 73 -34.15 -29.49 -30.89
N LYS A 74 -34.21 -30.78 -30.50
CA LYS A 74 -33.09 -31.73 -30.35
C LYS A 74 -32.65 -32.35 -31.68
N SER A 75 -31.39 -32.78 -31.78
CA SER A 75 -31.04 -34.23 -31.85
C SER A 75 -29.54 -34.53 -31.95
N SER A 76 -29.20 -35.76 -31.56
CA SER A 76 -27.86 -36.31 -31.36
C SER A 76 -27.22 -36.94 -32.61
N SER A 77 -25.88 -36.90 -32.71
CA SER A 77 -25.10 -38.08 -33.12
C SER A 77 -23.66 -38.02 -32.58
N SER A 78 -23.16 -39.18 -32.14
CA SER A 78 -21.84 -39.35 -31.55
C SER A 78 -20.81 -39.80 -32.60
N VAL A 79 -19.62 -39.18 -32.62
CA VAL A 79 -18.38 -39.85 -33.03
C VAL A 79 -17.25 -39.45 -32.09
N ALA A 80 -16.56 -40.44 -31.54
CA ALA A 80 -15.33 -40.22 -30.77
C ALA A 80 -14.13 -40.31 -31.72
N SER A 81 -13.30 -39.27 -31.74
CA SER A 81 -11.95 -39.32 -32.29
C SER A 81 -11.00 -38.62 -31.33
N SER A 82 -10.09 -39.40 -30.75
CA SER A 82 -9.04 -38.94 -29.86
C SER A 82 -7.97 -38.16 -30.62
N SER A 83 -7.79 -36.89 -30.27
CA SER A 83 -6.54 -36.16 -30.52
C SER A 83 -6.21 -35.32 -29.29
N SER A 84 -5.14 -35.68 -28.60
CA SER A 84 -4.64 -34.97 -27.42
C SER A 84 -4.15 -33.56 -27.79
N VAL A 85 -5.01 -32.55 -27.64
CA VAL A 85 -4.67 -31.16 -27.90
C VAL A 85 -3.88 -30.59 -26.72
N LYS A 86 -2.58 -30.87 -26.69
CA LYS A 86 -1.64 -30.20 -25.79
C LYS A 86 -1.15 -28.92 -26.48
N SER A 87 -1.87 -27.81 -26.35
CA SER A 87 -1.32 -26.49 -26.72
C SER A 87 -2.02 -25.32 -26.03
N GLY A 88 -1.20 -24.52 -25.34
CA GLY A 88 -1.35 -23.08 -25.14
C GLY A 88 -2.73 -22.51 -24.85
N SER A 89 -3.08 -22.42 -23.56
CA SER A 89 -3.74 -21.19 -23.13
C SER A 89 -2.71 -20.07 -23.23
N SER A 90 -2.71 -19.33 -24.34
CA SER A 90 -1.91 -18.13 -24.49
C SER A 90 -2.52 -17.04 -23.60
N VAL A 91 -2.20 -17.09 -22.31
CA VAL A 91 -2.36 -15.93 -21.43
C VAL A 91 -1.44 -14.87 -22.04
N ALA A 92 -2.04 -13.88 -22.70
CA ALA A 92 -1.29 -12.81 -23.35
C ALA A 92 -0.31 -12.20 -22.33
N ASP A 93 0.95 -12.03 -22.73
CA ASP A 93 2.04 -11.62 -21.86
C ASP A 93 1.66 -10.35 -21.08
N LYS A 94 1.23 -10.53 -19.83
CA LYS A 94 0.85 -9.39 -18.99
C LYS A 94 2.13 -8.67 -18.60
N ALA A 95 2.16 -7.35 -18.79
CA ALA A 95 3.32 -6.54 -18.43
C ALA A 95 3.76 -6.76 -16.97
N ASN A 96 2.83 -7.08 -16.07
CA ASN A 96 3.09 -7.40 -14.67
C ASN A 96 3.74 -8.78 -14.39
N TRP A 97 4.08 -9.56 -15.43
CA TRP A 97 4.76 -10.85 -15.28
C TRP A 97 6.23 -10.80 -15.74
N ALA A 98 6.62 -9.77 -16.50
CA ALA A 98 7.98 -9.63 -17.05
C ALA A 98 9.09 -9.43 -15.99
N TYR A 99 8.73 -9.12 -14.75
CA TYR A 99 9.63 -8.89 -13.63
C TYR A 99 9.70 -10.02 -12.61
N LEU A 100 8.91 -11.08 -12.77
CA LEU A 100 8.92 -12.22 -11.87
C LEU A 100 10.20 -13.05 -12.08
N ASN A 101 10.73 -13.63 -11.01
CA ASN A 101 11.89 -14.52 -11.13
C ASN A 101 11.53 -15.78 -11.96
N PRO A 102 12.10 -15.99 -13.17
CA PRO A 102 11.73 -17.09 -14.06
C PRO A 102 12.19 -18.47 -13.57
N SER A 103 12.96 -18.52 -12.48
CA SER A 103 13.41 -19.78 -11.85
C SER A 103 12.46 -20.29 -10.77
N ILE A 104 11.41 -19.53 -10.45
CA ILE A 104 10.42 -19.85 -9.41
C ILE A 104 9.14 -20.36 -10.08
N ASP A 105 8.59 -21.45 -9.54
CA ASP A 105 7.27 -21.94 -9.92
C ASP A 105 6.20 -21.19 -9.11
N TYR A 106 5.26 -20.55 -9.81
CA TYR A 106 4.25 -19.68 -9.20
C TYR A 106 2.86 -20.28 -9.33
N GLY A 107 2.13 -20.30 -8.22
CA GLY A 107 0.68 -20.48 -8.24
C GLY A 107 -0.03 -19.29 -8.89
N GLU A 108 -1.34 -19.45 -9.11
CA GLU A 108 -2.21 -18.41 -9.66
C GLU A 108 -3.44 -18.20 -8.77
N PHE A 109 -3.85 -16.94 -8.65
CA PHE A 109 -5.12 -16.52 -8.06
C PHE A 109 -5.79 -15.51 -8.98
N THR A 110 -7.11 -15.62 -9.17
CA THR A 110 -7.91 -14.63 -9.91
C THR A 110 -8.83 -13.90 -8.94
N ASP A 111 -8.71 -12.59 -8.86
CA ASP A 111 -9.63 -11.76 -8.11
C ASP A 111 -10.97 -11.69 -8.85
N ALA A 112 -12.01 -12.25 -8.23
CA ALA A 112 -13.35 -12.32 -8.83
C ALA A 112 -14.04 -10.94 -8.95
N ARG A 113 -13.48 -9.88 -8.34
CA ARG A 113 -14.06 -8.53 -8.35
C ARG A 113 -13.76 -7.75 -9.63
N ASP A 114 -12.60 -7.97 -10.23
CA ASP A 114 -12.11 -7.25 -11.41
C ASP A 114 -11.51 -8.17 -12.50
N GLY A 115 -11.36 -9.47 -12.25
CA GLY A 115 -10.76 -10.43 -13.15
C GLY A 115 -9.22 -10.36 -13.21
N GLN A 116 -8.57 -9.61 -12.32
CA GLN A 116 -7.12 -9.53 -12.27
C GLN A 116 -6.54 -10.86 -11.79
N VAL A 117 -5.63 -11.41 -12.59
CA VAL A 117 -4.87 -12.62 -12.25
C VAL A 117 -3.55 -12.20 -11.61
N TYR A 118 -3.27 -12.75 -10.44
CA TYR A 118 -2.07 -12.58 -9.64
C TYR A 118 -1.30 -13.90 -9.62
N LYS A 119 0.03 -13.82 -9.64
CA LYS A 119 0.90 -14.93 -9.29
C LYS A 119 1.06 -14.99 -7.78
N THR A 120 1.19 -16.20 -7.24
CA THR A 120 1.28 -16.43 -5.80
C THR A 120 2.47 -17.32 -5.48
N ILE A 121 3.15 -17.04 -4.37
CA ILE A 121 4.34 -17.79 -3.94
C ILE A 121 4.22 -18.16 -2.46
N GLU A 122 4.65 -19.38 -2.10
CA GLU A 122 4.74 -19.83 -0.71
C GLU A 122 6.18 -19.67 -0.22
N ILE A 123 6.34 -18.92 0.87
CA ILE A 123 7.65 -18.61 1.47
C ILE A 123 7.67 -19.20 2.88
N CYS A 124 8.53 -20.20 3.06
CA CYS A 124 8.71 -20.93 4.32
C CYS A 124 10.00 -20.54 5.06
N ASP A 125 10.02 -20.78 6.36
CA ASP A 125 11.28 -20.86 7.12
C ASP A 125 12.16 -22.03 6.67
N LYS A 126 13.40 -22.05 7.15
CA LYS A 126 14.42 -23.06 6.79
C LYS A 126 14.04 -24.51 7.14
N GLU A 127 13.03 -24.71 7.99
CA GLU A 127 12.57 -26.02 8.42
C GLU A 127 11.26 -26.45 7.73
N ASN A 128 10.68 -25.61 6.87
CA ASN A 128 9.35 -25.77 6.25
C ASN A 128 8.23 -25.99 7.28
N LYS A 129 8.30 -25.26 8.41
CA LYS A 129 7.33 -25.30 9.51
C LYS A 129 6.44 -24.07 9.55
N ASN A 130 6.99 -22.91 9.20
CA ASN A 130 6.27 -21.64 9.17
C ASN A 130 6.24 -21.12 7.73
N CYS A 131 5.15 -21.37 7.03
CA CYS A 131 4.97 -21.00 5.61
C CYS A 131 3.87 -19.95 5.46
N GLN A 132 4.06 -19.01 4.53
CA GLN A 132 3.10 -17.97 4.19
C GLN A 132 2.92 -17.92 2.67
N THR A 133 1.67 -17.96 2.18
CA THR A 133 1.38 -17.81 0.74
C THR A 133 1.05 -16.35 0.41
N TRP A 134 1.91 -15.69 -0.34
CA TRP A 134 1.81 -14.27 -0.69
C TRP A 134 1.43 -14.05 -2.16
N MET A 135 0.81 -12.91 -2.47
CA MET A 135 0.79 -12.39 -3.85
C MET A 135 2.18 -11.88 -4.23
N ALA A 136 2.66 -12.24 -5.43
CA ALA A 136 3.95 -11.77 -5.96
C ALA A 136 3.86 -10.35 -6.56
N GLN A 137 2.71 -10.01 -7.17
CA GLN A 137 2.42 -8.62 -7.55
C GLN A 137 1.69 -7.86 -6.46
N ASN A 138 1.81 -6.53 -6.53
CA ASN A 138 1.01 -5.61 -5.72
C ASN A 138 -0.46 -5.62 -6.20
N LEU A 139 -1.39 -5.38 -5.28
CA LEU A 139 -2.82 -5.33 -5.58
C LEU A 139 -3.13 -4.17 -6.54
N ASN A 140 -3.90 -4.45 -7.60
CA ASN A 140 -4.28 -3.49 -8.65
C ASN A 140 -5.80 -3.18 -8.67
N TYR A 141 -6.52 -3.59 -7.62
CA TYR A 141 -7.96 -3.37 -7.49
C TYR A 141 -8.31 -1.88 -7.41
N ALA A 142 -9.14 -1.40 -8.33
CA ALA A 142 -9.51 0.01 -8.40
C ALA A 142 -10.50 0.38 -7.29
N TYR A 143 -10.02 1.03 -6.23
CA TYR A 143 -10.85 1.52 -5.12
C TYR A 143 -11.46 2.88 -5.50
N THR A 144 -12.49 2.84 -6.35
CA THR A 144 -13.18 4.00 -6.92
C THR A 144 -14.50 4.32 -6.22
N GLY A 145 -15.01 5.54 -6.39
CA GLY A 145 -16.31 5.94 -5.85
C GLY A 145 -16.27 6.47 -4.41
N VAL A 146 -15.06 6.68 -3.87
CA VAL A 146 -14.82 7.44 -2.65
C VAL A 146 -13.90 8.59 -2.98
N ALA A 147 -14.39 9.81 -2.75
CA ALA A 147 -13.56 11.00 -2.85
C ALA A 147 -12.56 11.06 -1.70
N PHE A 148 -11.32 11.42 -2.01
CA PHE A 148 -10.34 11.86 -1.03
C PHE A 148 -10.52 13.36 -0.77
N ASP A 149 -10.60 13.75 0.50
CA ASP A 149 -10.46 15.14 0.94
C ASP A 149 -9.75 15.14 2.30
N ASN A 150 -8.70 15.95 2.42
CA ASN A 150 -7.98 16.20 3.66
C ASN A 150 -7.83 17.69 4.00
N GLY A 151 -8.56 18.57 3.31
CA GLY A 151 -8.48 20.02 3.44
C GLY A 151 -7.31 20.69 2.68
N TYR A 152 -6.34 19.92 2.17
CA TYR A 152 -5.20 20.42 1.39
C TYR A 152 -5.24 19.97 -0.08
N TYR A 153 -5.77 18.77 -0.33
CA TYR A 153 -5.88 18.15 -1.64
C TYR A 153 -7.18 17.34 -1.73
N THR A 154 -7.80 17.34 -2.91
CA THR A 154 -9.02 16.59 -3.20
C THR A 154 -8.87 15.73 -4.46
N SER A 155 -9.50 14.55 -4.46
CA SER A 155 -9.60 13.64 -5.61
C SER A 155 -10.92 12.86 -5.55
N ASP A 156 -11.39 12.36 -6.69
CA ASP A 156 -12.54 11.47 -6.84
C ASP A 156 -12.25 10.00 -6.48
N SER A 157 -10.99 9.69 -6.15
CA SER A 157 -10.51 8.37 -5.74
C SER A 157 -9.66 8.46 -4.47
N ILE A 158 -9.50 7.31 -3.79
CA ILE A 158 -8.53 7.10 -2.70
C ILE A 158 -7.47 6.03 -3.05
N SER A 159 -7.43 5.63 -4.32
CA SER A 159 -6.38 4.77 -4.89
C SER A 159 -5.97 5.25 -6.28
N TRP A 160 -4.66 5.25 -6.55
CA TRP A 160 -4.08 5.86 -7.74
C TRP A 160 -3.07 4.92 -8.42
N CYS A 161 -2.86 5.14 -9.72
CA CYS A 161 -1.65 4.69 -10.39
C CYS A 161 -0.53 5.69 -10.09
N TYR A 162 0.73 5.27 -10.12
CA TYR A 162 1.84 6.24 -10.01
C TYR A 162 1.80 7.23 -11.20
N ASP A 163 1.99 8.52 -10.93
CA ASP A 163 1.81 9.65 -11.88
C ASP A 163 0.44 9.65 -12.60
N ASP A 164 -0.59 9.07 -11.98
CA ASP A 164 -1.94 8.87 -12.53
C ASP A 164 -1.97 8.13 -13.90
N ASP A 165 -0.87 7.45 -14.28
CA ASP A 165 -0.73 6.72 -15.55
C ASP A 165 -1.20 5.25 -15.42
N PRO A 166 -2.21 4.79 -16.19
CA PRO A 166 -2.68 3.41 -16.18
C PRO A 166 -1.59 2.35 -16.50
N SER A 167 -0.54 2.70 -17.23
CA SER A 167 0.61 1.81 -17.51
C SER A 167 1.47 1.56 -16.26
N ASN A 168 1.54 2.53 -15.34
CA ASN A 168 2.15 2.35 -14.03
C ASN A 168 1.29 1.41 -13.16
N CYS A 169 -0.05 1.52 -13.19
CA CYS A 169 -0.92 0.51 -12.56
C CYS A 169 -0.67 -0.90 -13.10
N ALA A 170 -0.53 -1.03 -14.44
CA ALA A 170 -0.26 -2.30 -15.09
C ALA A 170 1.12 -2.89 -14.77
N THR A 171 2.06 -2.09 -14.21
CA THR A 171 3.40 -2.53 -13.83
C THR A 171 3.49 -2.75 -12.31
N TYR A 172 3.20 -1.71 -11.54
CA TYR A 172 3.45 -1.58 -10.09
C TYR A 172 2.21 -1.88 -9.23
N GLY A 173 1.03 -2.08 -9.81
CA GLY A 173 -0.24 -2.07 -9.08
C GLY A 173 -0.63 -0.66 -8.63
N ARG A 174 -1.54 -0.56 -7.66
CA ARG A 174 -2.06 0.71 -7.15
C ARG A 174 -1.43 1.12 -5.83
N LEU A 175 -1.41 2.43 -5.62
CA LEU A 175 -1.15 3.07 -4.34
C LEU A 175 -2.50 3.37 -3.68
N TYR A 176 -2.66 3.00 -2.41
CA TYR A 176 -3.90 3.12 -1.62
C TYR A 176 -3.63 3.97 -0.37
N THR A 177 -4.56 4.85 0.03
CA THR A 177 -4.49 5.42 1.39
C THR A 177 -4.59 4.33 2.45
N TRP A 178 -4.15 4.56 3.69
CA TRP A 178 -4.30 3.53 4.72
C TRP A 178 -5.77 3.18 4.96
N ALA A 179 -6.66 4.18 4.91
CA ALA A 179 -8.12 4.00 4.99
C ALA A 179 -8.67 3.11 3.84
N ALA A 180 -8.17 3.30 2.62
CA ALA A 180 -8.49 2.42 1.49
C ALA A 180 -7.96 1.00 1.72
N ALA A 181 -6.70 0.86 2.17
CA ALA A 181 -6.05 -0.42 2.40
C ALA A 181 -6.78 -1.26 3.46
N VAL A 182 -7.17 -0.66 4.58
CA VAL A 182 -7.97 -1.34 5.62
C VAL A 182 -9.47 -1.41 5.31
N ASP A 183 -9.91 -0.82 4.19
CA ASP A 183 -11.29 -0.77 3.71
C ASP A 183 -12.29 -0.19 4.72
N SER A 184 -11.90 0.91 5.37
CA SER A 184 -12.72 1.61 6.37
C SER A 184 -13.70 2.61 5.77
N VAL A 185 -13.60 2.92 4.47
CA VAL A 185 -14.23 4.11 3.87
C VAL A 185 -15.23 3.83 2.73
N ALA A 186 -15.39 2.59 2.25
CA ALA A 186 -16.45 2.29 1.26
C ALA A 186 -17.17 0.94 1.40
N ILE A 187 -16.47 -0.21 1.37
CA ILE A 187 -17.13 -1.40 0.83
C ILE A 187 -17.96 -2.14 1.88
N TYR A 188 -17.58 -2.09 3.17
CA TYR A 188 -18.16 -3.01 4.16
C TYR A 188 -18.90 -2.40 5.35
N LYS A 189 -18.46 -1.26 5.93
CA LYS A 189 -18.92 -0.81 7.27
C LYS A 189 -18.84 -1.89 8.39
N ASN A 190 -18.19 -3.03 8.11
CA ASN A 190 -18.33 -4.27 8.87
C ASN A 190 -17.77 -4.22 10.30
N TYR A 191 -16.87 -3.27 10.56
CA TYR A 191 -16.10 -3.20 11.80
C TYR A 191 -16.61 -2.14 12.77
N GLY A 192 -17.64 -1.37 12.41
CA GLY A 192 -18.28 -0.37 13.28
C GLY A 192 -17.46 0.88 13.63
N GLU A 193 -16.18 0.92 13.28
CA GLU A 193 -15.25 2.04 13.52
C GLU A 193 -14.81 2.69 12.19
N GLU A 194 -14.89 4.02 12.10
CA GLU A 194 -14.30 4.80 11.01
C GLU A 194 -12.80 4.99 11.26
N CYS A 195 -11.98 4.33 10.45
CA CYS A 195 -10.52 4.32 10.59
C CYS A 195 -9.83 5.11 9.49
N GLY A 196 -8.74 5.79 9.82
CA GLY A 196 -8.04 6.68 8.89
C GLY A 196 -7.19 7.71 9.62
N TYR A 197 -6.79 8.76 8.91
CA TYR A 197 -6.01 9.85 9.50
C TYR A 197 -6.75 10.53 10.65
N GLY A 198 -6.05 10.76 11.77
CA GLY A 198 -6.63 11.34 12.97
C GLY A 198 -7.54 10.38 13.77
N LYS A 199 -7.68 9.12 13.35
CA LYS A 199 -8.47 8.08 14.02
C LYS A 199 -7.59 6.89 14.41
N SER A 200 -7.53 6.58 15.71
CA SER A 200 -6.98 5.31 16.20
C SER A 200 -8.11 4.28 16.26
N CYS A 201 -7.84 3.04 15.85
CA CYS A 201 -8.85 1.99 15.82
C CYS A 201 -8.37 0.72 16.53
N THR A 202 -9.13 0.31 17.55
CA THR A 202 -8.73 -0.79 18.45
C THR A 202 -8.63 -2.13 17.71
N ARG A 203 -9.47 -2.32 16.68
CA ARG A 203 -9.48 -3.52 15.81
C ARG A 203 -8.18 -3.74 15.04
N PHE A 204 -7.41 -2.69 14.82
CA PHE A 204 -6.15 -2.69 14.06
C PHE A 204 -4.90 -2.64 14.96
N SER A 205 -5.07 -2.72 16.28
CA SER A 205 -3.96 -2.96 17.20
C SER A 205 -3.29 -4.32 16.94
N ALA A 206 -2.00 -4.43 17.25
CA ALA A 206 -1.23 -5.65 17.04
C ALA A 206 -1.84 -6.87 17.78
N SER A 207 -2.39 -6.67 18.98
CA SER A 207 -3.03 -7.73 19.76
C SER A 207 -4.37 -8.18 19.16
N ALA A 208 -5.17 -7.28 18.60
CA ALA A 208 -6.40 -7.64 17.89
C ALA A 208 -6.10 -8.42 16.60
N LEU A 209 -5.14 -7.95 15.80
CA LEU A 209 -4.73 -8.60 14.55
C LEU A 209 -4.19 -10.01 14.77
N ALA A 210 -3.43 -10.24 15.85
CA ALA A 210 -2.94 -11.58 16.23
C ALA A 210 -4.05 -12.60 16.55
N THR A 211 -5.29 -12.16 16.79
CA THR A 211 -6.45 -13.05 17.02
C THR A 211 -7.37 -13.19 15.81
N ALA A 212 -7.36 -12.21 14.91
CA ALA A 212 -8.12 -12.23 13.66
C ALA A 212 -7.48 -11.23 12.66
N PRO A 213 -6.98 -11.68 11.50
CA PRO A 213 -6.54 -10.77 10.46
C PRO A 213 -7.70 -9.91 9.95
N VAL A 214 -7.39 -8.81 9.25
CA VAL A 214 -8.39 -7.96 8.59
C VAL A 214 -8.20 -8.05 7.09
N ARG A 215 -9.24 -8.50 6.39
CA ARG A 215 -9.23 -8.59 4.92
C ARG A 215 -8.77 -7.27 4.28
N GLY A 216 -9.35 -6.16 4.73
CA GLY A 216 -9.18 -4.86 4.09
C GLY A 216 -9.59 -4.93 2.62
N VAL A 217 -8.83 -4.24 1.77
CA VAL A 217 -9.02 -4.18 0.31
C VAL A 217 -8.65 -5.49 -0.42
N CYS A 218 -8.01 -6.45 0.26
CA CYS A 218 -7.69 -7.74 -0.34
C CYS A 218 -8.95 -8.56 -0.71
N PRO A 219 -8.84 -9.50 -1.66
CA PRO A 219 -9.97 -10.34 -2.07
C PRO A 219 -10.34 -11.36 -0.97
N SER A 220 -11.47 -12.06 -1.14
CA SER A 220 -11.88 -13.10 -0.18
C SER A 220 -10.87 -14.26 -0.15
N GLY A 221 -10.55 -14.77 1.05
CA GLY A 221 -9.50 -15.79 1.24
C GLY A 221 -8.08 -15.24 1.32
N TRP A 222 -7.95 -13.90 1.41
CA TRP A 222 -6.70 -13.15 1.53
C TRP A 222 -6.93 -11.96 2.46
N HIS A 223 -5.88 -11.42 3.07
CA HIS A 223 -5.96 -10.26 3.95
C HIS A 223 -4.80 -9.29 3.78
N LEU A 224 -4.97 -8.08 4.35
CA LEU A 224 -3.92 -7.09 4.47
C LEU A 224 -3.00 -7.49 5.64
N PRO A 225 -1.73 -7.87 5.38
CA PRO A 225 -0.87 -8.43 6.42
C PRO A 225 -0.55 -7.41 7.51
N SER A 226 -0.51 -7.89 8.73
CA SER A 226 -0.08 -7.14 9.92
C SER A 226 1.45 -7.00 9.98
N ASN A 227 1.93 -6.13 10.87
CA ASN A 227 3.36 -5.91 11.04
C ASN A 227 4.08 -7.17 11.54
N ALA A 228 3.38 -8.02 12.30
CA ALA A 228 3.87 -9.31 12.75
C ALA A 228 4.03 -10.31 11.59
N GLU A 229 3.09 -10.34 10.64
CA GLU A 229 3.15 -11.23 9.47
C GLU A 229 4.24 -10.82 8.48
N TRP A 230 4.49 -9.52 8.31
CA TRP A 230 5.66 -9.02 7.60
C TRP A 230 6.98 -9.37 8.32
N GLY A 231 7.02 -9.29 9.65
CA GLY A 231 8.17 -9.73 10.45
C GLY A 231 8.45 -11.25 10.33
N ALA A 232 7.39 -12.05 10.20
CA ALA A 232 7.51 -13.49 9.92
C ALA A 232 8.09 -13.75 8.51
N LEU A 233 7.63 -13.04 7.47
CA LEU A 233 8.23 -13.10 6.14
C LEU A 233 9.73 -12.78 6.18
N TYR A 234 10.12 -11.71 6.87
CA TYR A 234 11.52 -11.33 7.00
C TYR A 234 12.34 -12.38 7.74
N THR A 235 11.76 -13.01 8.77
CA THR A 235 12.40 -14.13 9.48
C THR A 235 12.61 -15.33 8.55
N ASN A 236 11.61 -15.69 7.74
CA ASN A 236 11.68 -16.79 6.79
C ASN A 236 12.82 -16.62 5.77
N VAL A 237 13.01 -15.41 5.23
CA VAL A 237 14.07 -15.11 4.25
C VAL A 237 15.45 -14.82 4.84
N GLY A 238 15.63 -14.99 6.16
CA GLY A 238 16.93 -14.91 6.83
C GLY A 238 17.20 -13.63 7.63
N GLY A 239 16.19 -12.80 7.85
CA GLY A 239 16.21 -11.59 8.68
C GLY A 239 16.10 -10.29 7.89
N ALA A 240 15.56 -9.25 8.53
CA ALA A 240 15.35 -7.92 7.94
C ALA A 240 16.61 -7.31 7.30
N SER A 241 17.80 -7.61 7.84
CA SER A 241 19.11 -7.17 7.32
C SER A 241 19.49 -7.75 5.94
N TYR A 242 18.74 -8.72 5.41
CA TYR A 242 18.95 -9.32 4.09
C TYR A 242 17.67 -9.41 3.26
N ALA A 243 16.50 -9.32 3.91
CA ALA A 243 15.19 -9.45 3.29
C ALA A 243 15.01 -8.54 2.07
N GLY A 244 15.55 -7.32 2.09
CA GLY A 244 15.49 -6.41 0.95
C GLY A 244 16.12 -6.98 -0.32
N GLN A 245 17.33 -7.52 -0.25
CA GLN A 245 18.01 -8.13 -1.41
C GLN A 245 17.28 -9.39 -1.91
N LYS A 246 16.69 -10.13 -0.98
CA LYS A 246 16.04 -11.43 -1.20
C LYS A 246 14.60 -11.37 -1.71
N LEU A 247 13.94 -10.23 -1.51
CA LEU A 247 12.54 -10.00 -1.88
C LEU A 247 12.40 -8.98 -3.02
N LYS A 248 13.36 -8.07 -3.24
CA LYS A 248 13.33 -7.13 -4.37
C LYS A 248 13.52 -7.85 -5.70
N ALA A 249 12.68 -7.53 -6.67
CA ALA A 249 12.76 -8.05 -8.03
C ALA A 249 14.09 -7.65 -8.69
N ASN A 250 14.74 -8.61 -9.35
CA ASN A 250 15.96 -8.35 -10.13
C ASN A 250 15.60 -7.72 -11.49
N THR A 251 15.41 -6.40 -11.50
CA THR A 251 15.00 -5.63 -12.69
C THR A 251 15.77 -4.32 -12.79
N SER A 252 15.80 -3.74 -14.00
CA SER A 252 16.30 -2.37 -14.23
C SER A 252 15.32 -1.27 -13.79
N LEU A 253 14.19 -1.61 -13.15
CA LEU A 253 13.27 -0.62 -12.60
C LEU A 253 13.81 -0.02 -11.29
N TRP A 254 14.64 -0.76 -10.55
CA TRP A 254 15.35 -0.25 -9.38
C TRP A 254 16.55 0.61 -9.79
N THR A 255 16.68 1.79 -9.18
CA THR A 255 17.89 2.62 -9.29
C THR A 255 19.10 1.81 -8.85
N SER A 256 20.13 1.74 -9.71
CA SER A 256 21.34 0.95 -9.43
C SER A 256 22.20 1.62 -8.36
N TYR A 257 22.63 0.84 -7.36
CA TYR A 257 23.51 1.32 -6.29
C TYR A 257 24.67 0.34 -6.06
N SER A 258 25.88 0.88 -5.86
CA SER A 258 27.09 0.06 -5.71
C SER A 258 27.06 -0.75 -4.42
N GLY A 259 27.32 -2.06 -4.52
CA GLY A 259 27.31 -2.98 -3.38
C GLY A 259 25.92 -3.50 -2.97
N VAL A 260 24.86 -3.13 -3.69
CA VAL A 260 23.52 -3.72 -3.52
C VAL A 260 23.16 -4.54 -4.76
N THR A 261 22.69 -5.76 -4.52
CA THR A 261 22.16 -6.65 -5.56
C THR A 261 20.80 -7.16 -5.11
N ASN A 262 19.83 -7.09 -6.00
CA ASN A 262 18.51 -7.71 -5.81
C ASN A 262 18.53 -9.06 -6.54
N ASP A 263 18.19 -10.16 -5.87
CA ASP A 263 18.20 -11.50 -6.49
C ASP A 263 16.83 -12.17 -6.57
N ASP A 264 15.84 -11.66 -5.83
CA ASP A 264 14.49 -12.21 -5.71
C ASP A 264 14.47 -13.74 -5.51
N SER A 265 15.38 -14.28 -4.68
CA SER A 265 15.55 -15.73 -4.56
C SER A 265 14.34 -16.46 -3.97
N PHE A 266 13.36 -15.73 -3.44
CA PHE A 266 12.09 -16.26 -2.93
C PHE A 266 10.90 -15.96 -3.85
N GLY A 267 11.12 -15.33 -5.02
CA GLY A 267 10.06 -14.99 -5.98
C GLY A 267 8.99 -14.04 -5.41
N PHE A 268 9.36 -13.20 -4.44
CA PHE A 268 8.41 -12.24 -3.90
C PHE A 268 8.22 -11.09 -4.88
N SER A 269 9.26 -10.64 -5.57
CA SER A 269 9.20 -9.63 -6.62
C SER A 269 8.70 -8.25 -6.15
N VAL A 270 9.37 -7.62 -5.18
CA VAL A 270 9.12 -6.19 -4.87
C VAL A 270 9.62 -5.29 -6.00
N LEU A 271 8.71 -4.45 -6.51
CA LEU A 271 9.01 -3.37 -7.45
C LEU A 271 9.04 -2.00 -6.78
N PRO A 272 9.86 -1.05 -7.27
CA PRO A 272 9.98 0.29 -6.71
C PRO A 272 8.85 1.20 -7.20
N ALA A 273 7.65 0.94 -6.67
CA ALA A 273 6.43 1.67 -6.98
C ALA A 273 6.42 3.13 -6.49
N GLY A 274 7.38 3.52 -5.64
CA GLY A 274 7.35 4.79 -4.92
C GLY A 274 6.15 4.90 -3.97
N GLY A 275 5.74 6.14 -3.74
CA GLY A 275 4.54 6.47 -2.97
C GLY A 275 3.90 7.77 -3.46
N ARG A 276 2.79 8.15 -2.81
CA ARG A 276 2.06 9.39 -3.07
C ARG A 276 1.79 10.09 -1.75
N ASN A 277 2.12 11.37 -1.63
CA ASN A 277 1.94 12.09 -0.36
C ASN A 277 0.53 12.70 -0.23
N TYR A 278 0.22 13.21 0.95
CA TYR A 278 -1.08 13.82 1.26
C TYR A 278 -1.39 15.12 0.49
N TYR A 279 -0.42 15.73 -0.20
CA TYR A 279 -0.66 16.83 -1.16
C TYR A 279 -0.98 16.33 -2.57
N GLY A 280 -0.93 15.02 -2.79
CA GLY A 280 -1.14 14.38 -4.08
C GLY A 280 0.10 14.25 -4.97
N TYR A 281 1.28 14.65 -4.49
CA TYR A 281 2.53 14.47 -5.25
C TYR A 281 3.03 13.03 -5.14
N PHE A 282 3.37 12.45 -6.28
CA PHE A 282 4.08 11.18 -6.39
C PHE A 282 5.57 11.37 -6.13
N TYR A 283 6.24 10.35 -5.59
CA TYR A 283 7.67 10.37 -5.30
C TYR A 283 8.28 8.97 -5.29
N GLY A 284 9.59 8.90 -5.56
CA GLY A 284 10.39 7.73 -5.22
C GLY A 284 10.19 6.49 -6.09
N GLN A 285 9.48 6.56 -7.22
CA GLN A 285 9.52 5.50 -8.22
C GLN A 285 10.98 5.23 -8.62
N GLY A 286 11.35 3.95 -8.69
CA GLY A 286 12.74 3.51 -8.91
C GLY A 286 13.59 3.42 -7.64
N ASP A 287 13.33 4.27 -6.65
CA ASP A 287 14.15 4.39 -5.43
C ASP A 287 13.56 3.68 -4.20
N TYR A 288 12.22 3.60 -4.11
CA TYR A 288 11.49 3.11 -2.93
C TYR A 288 10.35 2.17 -3.31
N ALA A 289 10.04 1.21 -2.43
CA ALA A 289 8.78 0.47 -2.45
C ALA A 289 8.20 0.42 -1.04
N ASP A 290 7.07 1.11 -0.86
CA ASP A 290 6.38 1.19 0.42
C ASP A 290 5.08 0.35 0.40
N PHE A 291 4.82 -0.39 1.49
CA PHE A 291 3.65 -1.25 1.65
C PHE A 291 2.90 -0.97 2.94
N TRP A 292 1.58 -0.82 2.89
CA TRP A 292 0.80 -0.73 4.12
C TRP A 292 0.80 -2.05 4.90
N SER A 293 0.95 -1.93 6.22
CA SER A 293 0.51 -2.94 7.18
C SER A 293 -0.92 -2.64 7.62
N SER A 294 -1.68 -3.67 7.98
CA SER A 294 -2.96 -3.48 8.69
C SER A 294 -2.78 -2.97 10.13
N THR A 295 -1.57 -2.97 10.68
CA THR A 295 -1.31 -2.56 12.07
C THR A 295 -1.30 -1.05 12.26
N ASP A 296 -2.21 -0.56 13.10
CA ASP A 296 -2.29 0.83 13.53
C ASP A 296 -1.13 1.19 14.49
N TYR A 297 -0.70 2.45 14.52
CA TYR A 297 0.33 2.90 15.45
C TYR A 297 -0.30 3.43 16.75
N GLU A 298 -0.17 2.64 17.82
CA GLU A 298 -0.91 2.85 19.07
C GLU A 298 -0.65 4.19 19.78
N TYR A 299 0.48 4.86 19.50
CA TYR A 299 0.84 6.14 20.11
C TYR A 299 0.45 7.38 19.28
N SER A 300 -0.11 7.23 18.06
CA SER A 300 -0.61 8.38 17.28
C SER A 300 -1.61 7.97 16.21
N SER A 301 -2.78 8.60 16.25
CA SER A 301 -3.88 8.39 15.31
C SER A 301 -3.59 8.82 13.86
N SER A 302 -2.47 9.52 13.62
CA SER A 302 -2.03 9.99 12.30
C SER A 302 -1.20 8.97 11.51
N TYR A 303 -0.63 7.96 12.18
CA TYR A 303 0.35 7.03 11.61
C TYR A 303 -0.13 5.58 11.68
N ALA A 304 0.33 4.76 10.75
CA ALA A 304 0.18 3.32 10.76
C ALA A 304 1.51 2.69 10.35
N TRP A 305 1.69 1.41 10.66
CA TRP A 305 2.89 0.71 10.21
C TRP A 305 2.89 0.55 8.68
N TYR A 306 4.05 0.69 8.09
CA TYR A 306 4.34 0.33 6.71
C TYR A 306 5.66 -0.43 6.65
N GLN A 307 5.89 -1.08 5.52
CA GLN A 307 7.16 -1.68 5.18
C GLN A 307 7.84 -0.83 4.11
N SER A 308 9.14 -0.60 4.23
CA SER A 308 9.91 0.10 3.20
C SER A 308 11.08 -0.73 2.69
N PHE A 309 11.34 -0.60 1.39
CA PHE A 309 12.45 -1.20 0.67
C PHE A 309 13.16 -0.10 -0.13
N HIS A 310 14.46 0.09 0.11
CA HIS A 310 15.24 1.15 -0.52
C HIS A 310 16.18 0.60 -1.61
N TYR A 311 16.45 1.39 -2.65
CA TYR A 311 17.40 1.04 -3.71
C TYR A 311 18.84 0.90 -3.22
N ASN A 312 19.24 1.73 -2.25
CA ASN A 312 20.62 1.88 -1.79
C ASN A 312 21.02 0.96 -0.61
N ASN A 313 20.11 0.13 -0.13
CA ASN A 313 20.40 -0.81 0.95
C ASN A 313 19.84 -2.22 0.67
N GLY A 314 20.27 -3.18 1.49
CA GLY A 314 19.84 -4.58 1.40
C GLY A 314 18.69 -4.96 2.32
N TYR A 315 18.10 -3.98 3.00
CA TYR A 315 17.22 -4.17 4.14
C TYR A 315 15.74 -4.14 3.72
N ALA A 316 14.90 -4.73 4.56
CA ALA A 316 13.47 -4.45 4.57
C ALA A 316 13.13 -3.87 5.95
N GLU A 317 12.52 -2.70 5.98
CA GLU A 317 12.36 -1.90 7.20
C GLU A 317 10.89 -1.88 7.62
N GLN A 318 10.62 -2.08 8.92
CA GLN A 318 9.30 -1.88 9.50
C GLN A 318 9.28 -0.49 10.12
N ASP A 319 8.46 0.40 9.59
CA ASP A 319 8.46 1.81 9.97
C ASP A 319 7.03 2.33 10.17
N TYR A 320 6.93 3.47 10.83
CA TYR A 320 5.70 4.17 11.20
C TYR A 320 5.91 5.69 11.25
N TYR A 321 7.14 6.20 11.09
CA TYR A 321 7.50 7.57 11.43
C TYR A 321 8.13 8.35 10.27
N GLY A 322 7.61 9.55 10.02
CA GLY A 322 8.12 10.46 8.99
C GLY A 322 7.03 11.39 8.47
N ASN A 323 7.22 11.97 7.29
CA ASN A 323 6.18 12.73 6.58
C ASN A 323 5.12 11.81 5.91
N TYR A 324 4.93 10.61 6.46
CA TYR A 324 4.25 9.46 5.87
C TYR A 324 3.05 9.02 6.72
N GLY A 325 2.10 9.94 6.93
CA GLY A 325 0.86 9.65 7.66
C GLY A 325 -0.14 8.81 6.85
N LYS A 326 -1.22 8.36 7.50
CA LYS A 326 -2.32 7.54 6.92
C LYS A 326 -2.99 8.13 5.66
N ASN A 327 -2.78 9.42 5.38
CA ASN A 327 -3.25 10.13 4.18
C ASN A 327 -2.36 9.95 2.94
N ASN A 328 -1.14 9.44 3.11
CA ASN A 328 -0.29 9.06 1.99
C ASN A 328 -0.80 7.76 1.36
N ALA A 329 -0.38 7.45 0.14
CA ALA A 329 -0.76 6.25 -0.57
C ALA A 329 0.45 5.34 -0.85
N PHE A 330 0.33 4.07 -0.45
CA PHE A 330 1.35 3.03 -0.57
C PHE A 330 0.78 1.77 -1.21
N SER A 331 1.66 0.87 -1.65
CA SER A 331 1.24 -0.39 -2.25
C SER A 331 0.54 -1.28 -1.22
N VAL A 332 -0.34 -2.17 -1.71
CA VAL A 332 -0.90 -3.27 -0.91
C VAL A 332 -0.43 -4.58 -1.50
N ARG A 333 -0.07 -5.54 -0.64
CA ARG A 333 0.29 -6.90 -1.03
C ARG A 333 -0.38 -7.87 -0.07
N CYS A 334 -1.20 -8.76 -0.62
CA CYS A 334 -2.07 -9.60 0.18
C CYS A 334 -1.38 -10.90 0.59
N LEU A 335 -1.64 -11.32 1.83
CA LEU A 335 -1.29 -12.62 2.39
C LEU A 335 -2.55 -13.51 2.40
N LYS A 336 -2.41 -14.81 2.17
CA LYS A 336 -3.53 -15.76 2.15
C LYS A 336 -3.99 -16.11 3.57
N ASP A 337 -5.29 -16.33 3.73
CA ASP A 337 -5.92 -16.85 4.97
C ASP A 337 -5.57 -18.33 5.25
#